data_AF-A0A1H2DPX1-F1
#
_entry.id   AF-A0A1H2DPX1-F1
#
_cell.length_a   1.000
_cell.length_b   1.000
_cell.length_c   1.000
_cell.angle_alpha   90.00
_cell.angle_beta   90.00
_cell.angle_gamma   90.00
#
_symmetry.space_group_name_H-M   'P 1'
#
loop_
_entity.id
_entity.type
_entity.pdbx_description
1 polymer ?
#
loop_
_entity_poly.entity_id
_entity_poly.type
_entity_poly.pdbx_seq_one_letter_code
_entity_poly.pdbx_strand_id
1 'polypeptide(L)'
;MKLFRQRLLQAPDKPLVVMNMIELEAKENPWVGVRKAKPGAGGERKVGRDGKGRFVEYENAHIYFHPATGAHAIPHGGLFEAYAERKWETGELGFPVRDFTKLADGAVMAFQGGVLYRKDGKDHHVVKASSASAGRSRATRRARSAGRRRTRSRTARAASVRRSSTASSSGTPQAR
;
A
#
# COMPACT_ATOMS: atom_id res chain seq x y z
N MET A 1 -30.46 -60.18 -15.25
CA MET A 1 -30.43 -59.13 -14.21
C MET A 1 -29.09 -58.39 -14.22
N LYS A 2 -28.86 -57.51 -15.21
CA LYS A 2 -27.58 -56.81 -15.47
C LYS A 2 -27.73 -55.28 -15.38
N LEU A 3 -28.44 -54.75 -14.38
CA LEU A 3 -28.74 -53.30 -14.36
C LEU A 3 -28.51 -52.60 -13.02
N PHE A 4 -28.00 -53.29 -12.00
CA PHE A 4 -27.83 -52.69 -10.66
C PHE A 4 -26.38 -52.51 -10.19
N ARG A 5 -25.38 -52.81 -11.04
CA ARG A 5 -23.95 -52.59 -10.71
C ARG A 5 -23.28 -51.45 -11.48
N GLN A 6 -24.02 -50.74 -12.34
CA GLN A 6 -23.45 -49.73 -13.24
C GLN A 6 -23.74 -48.28 -12.82
N ARG A 7 -24.44 -48.06 -11.70
CA ARG A 7 -24.82 -46.74 -11.18
C ARG A 7 -23.99 -46.24 -9.99
N LEU A 8 -22.91 -46.93 -9.63
CA LEU A 8 -21.98 -46.54 -8.55
C LEU A 8 -20.65 -45.95 -9.06
N LEU A 9 -20.52 -45.70 -10.37
CA LEU A 9 -19.33 -45.15 -11.00
C LEU A 9 -19.51 -43.72 -11.53
N GLN A 10 -20.61 -43.04 -11.19
CA GLN A 10 -20.91 -41.71 -11.72
C GLN A 10 -21.52 -40.77 -10.66
N ALA A 11 -21.09 -40.87 -9.41
CA ALA A 11 -21.13 -39.66 -8.58
C ALA A 11 -19.92 -38.83 -9.06
N PRO A 12 -20.08 -37.59 -9.56
CA PRO A 12 -18.91 -36.72 -9.62
C PRO A 12 -18.41 -36.65 -8.19
N ASP A 13 -17.17 -37.06 -7.94
CA ASP A 13 -16.50 -36.84 -6.67
C ASP A 13 -16.62 -35.35 -6.39
N LYS A 14 -17.64 -34.97 -5.60
CA LYS A 14 -17.88 -33.59 -5.26
C LYS A 14 -16.61 -33.22 -4.51
N PRO A 15 -15.74 -32.37 -5.08
CA PRO A 15 -14.44 -32.15 -4.51
C PRO A 15 -14.69 -31.72 -3.07
N LEU A 16 -14.12 -32.45 -2.11
CA LEU A 16 -14.26 -32.10 -0.71
C LEU A 16 -13.82 -30.65 -0.61
N VAL A 17 -14.75 -29.80 -0.21
CA VAL A 17 -14.48 -28.40 0.07
C VAL A 17 -13.57 -28.42 1.29
N VAL A 18 -12.25 -28.42 1.06
CA VAL A 18 -11.27 -28.22 2.11
C VAL A 18 -11.43 -26.77 2.54
N MET A 19 -12.29 -26.57 3.53
CA MET A 19 -12.67 -25.26 4.07
C MET A 19 -11.38 -24.50 4.42
N ASN A 20 -11.10 -23.45 3.66
CA ASN A 20 -9.93 -22.61 3.85
C ASN A 20 -10.36 -21.28 4.48
N MET A 21 -9.40 -20.44 4.87
CA MET A 21 -9.69 -19.22 5.64
C MET A 21 -10.64 -18.27 4.91
N ILE A 22 -10.58 -18.19 3.58
CA ILE A 22 -11.49 -17.36 2.78
C ILE A 22 -12.94 -17.86 2.85
N GLU A 23 -13.14 -19.17 2.81
CA GLU A 23 -14.48 -19.76 2.92
C GLU A 23 -15.05 -19.70 4.35
N LEU A 24 -14.19 -19.81 5.37
CA LEU A 24 -14.58 -19.55 6.76
C LEU A 24 -15.09 -18.11 6.93
N GLU A 25 -14.31 -17.14 6.44
CA GLU A 25 -14.68 -15.72 6.47
C GLU A 25 -16.01 -15.46 5.74
N ALA A 26 -16.21 -16.05 4.55
CA ALA A 26 -17.45 -15.92 3.80
C ALA A 26 -18.66 -16.53 4.53
N LYS A 27 -18.45 -17.62 5.29
CA LYS A 27 -19.49 -18.27 6.07
C LYS A 27 -19.91 -17.41 7.27
N GLU A 28 -18.97 -16.74 7.91
CA GLU A 28 -19.23 -15.79 9.00
C GLU A 28 -19.87 -14.49 8.50
N ASN A 29 -19.66 -14.17 7.22
CA ASN A 29 -20.15 -12.96 6.57
C ASN A 29 -21.12 -13.25 5.41
N PRO A 30 -22.37 -13.72 5.65
CA PRO A 30 -23.31 -14.06 4.58
C PRO A 30 -23.62 -12.93 3.58
N TRP A 31 -23.42 -11.67 3.99
CA TRP A 31 -23.66 -10.48 3.17
C TRP A 31 -22.75 -10.40 1.93
N VAL A 32 -21.61 -11.11 1.91
CA VAL A 32 -20.70 -11.12 0.75
C VAL A 32 -21.32 -11.75 -0.49
N GLY A 33 -22.36 -12.57 -0.32
CA GLY A 33 -23.12 -13.20 -1.39
C GLY A 33 -22.38 -14.38 -2.04
N VAL A 34 -22.64 -14.61 -3.32
CA VAL A 34 -22.17 -15.80 -4.03
C VAL A 34 -20.67 -15.72 -4.39
N ARG A 35 -19.92 -16.80 -4.15
CA ARG A 35 -18.51 -16.94 -4.57
C ARG A 35 -18.41 -17.02 -6.10
N LYS A 36 -17.58 -16.17 -6.72
CA LYS A 36 -17.43 -16.12 -8.20
C LYS A 36 -16.33 -17.02 -8.78
N ALA A 37 -15.72 -17.89 -7.97
CA ALA A 37 -14.65 -18.79 -8.40
C ALA A 37 -14.90 -20.24 -7.94
N LYS A 38 -14.09 -21.18 -8.43
CA LYS A 38 -14.13 -22.61 -8.04
C LYS A 38 -13.86 -22.80 -6.54
N PRO A 39 -14.72 -23.49 -5.76
CA PRO A 39 -14.51 -23.68 -4.33
C PRO A 39 -13.13 -24.23 -3.95
N GLY A 40 -12.70 -23.92 -2.73
CA GLY A 40 -11.40 -24.28 -2.17
C GLY A 40 -10.23 -23.51 -2.80
N ALA A 41 -9.02 -23.99 -2.47
CA ALA A 41 -7.76 -23.37 -2.88
C ALA A 41 -7.58 -23.23 -4.40
N GLY A 42 -8.23 -24.09 -5.19
CA GLY A 42 -8.16 -24.06 -6.65
C GLY A 42 -8.81 -22.85 -7.32
N GLY A 43 -9.68 -22.11 -6.62
CA GLY A 43 -10.24 -20.83 -7.11
C GLY A 43 -9.66 -19.59 -6.45
N GLU A 44 -8.66 -19.73 -5.59
CA GLU A 44 -7.99 -18.60 -4.97
C GLU A 44 -6.92 -18.02 -5.90
N ARG A 45 -6.96 -16.71 -6.12
CA ARG A 45 -5.92 -16.01 -6.87
C ARG A 45 -4.78 -15.62 -5.92
N LYS A 46 -3.55 -15.92 -6.31
CA LYS A 46 -2.36 -15.50 -5.57
C LYS A 46 -2.15 -14.00 -5.72
N VAL A 47 -1.86 -13.32 -4.63
CA VAL A 47 -1.64 -11.87 -4.54
C VAL A 47 -0.54 -11.53 -3.53
N GLY A 48 -0.10 -10.28 -3.53
CA GLY A 48 0.98 -9.81 -2.65
C GLY A 48 2.37 -10.12 -3.18
N ARG A 49 3.34 -9.28 -2.80
CA ARG A 49 4.73 -9.36 -3.27
C ARG A 49 5.48 -10.58 -2.76
N ASP A 50 5.04 -11.14 -1.63
CA ASP A 50 5.64 -12.32 -1.01
C ASP A 50 5.04 -13.64 -1.53
N GLY A 51 4.03 -13.58 -2.40
CA GLY A 51 3.35 -14.74 -2.98
C GLY A 51 2.51 -15.55 -1.99
N LYS A 52 2.33 -15.09 -0.76
CA LYS A 52 1.56 -15.79 0.29
C LYS A 52 0.11 -15.35 0.36
N GLY A 53 -0.18 -14.16 -0.14
CA GLY A 53 -1.54 -13.63 -0.20
C GLY A 53 -2.44 -14.43 -1.14
N ARG A 54 -3.71 -14.50 -0.80
CA ARG A 54 -4.78 -15.08 -1.62
C ARG A 54 -5.96 -14.13 -1.63
N PHE A 55 -6.74 -14.13 -2.71
CA PHE A 55 -8.05 -13.50 -2.68
C PHE A 55 -9.05 -14.21 -3.58
N VAL A 56 -10.33 -14.05 -3.26
CA VAL A 56 -11.46 -14.51 -4.06
C VAL A 56 -12.47 -13.38 -4.15
N GLU A 57 -13.06 -13.25 -5.33
CA GLU A 57 -14.18 -12.36 -5.56
C GLU A 57 -15.50 -13.04 -5.19
N TYR A 58 -16.33 -12.31 -4.46
CA TYR A 58 -17.71 -12.63 -4.14
C TYR A 58 -18.63 -11.59 -4.79
N GLU A 59 -19.94 -11.83 -4.73
CA GLU A 59 -20.96 -10.98 -5.32
C GLU A 59 -20.86 -9.52 -4.86
N ASN A 60 -20.72 -9.29 -3.55
CA ASN A 60 -20.74 -7.97 -2.91
C ASN A 60 -19.40 -7.58 -2.26
N ALA A 61 -18.36 -8.39 -2.42
CA ALA A 61 -17.09 -8.21 -1.73
C ALA A 61 -15.90 -8.84 -2.45
N HIS A 62 -14.71 -8.51 -1.99
CA HIS A 62 -13.51 -9.33 -2.19
C HIS A 62 -13.00 -9.78 -0.83
N ILE A 63 -12.74 -11.08 -0.68
CA ILE A 63 -12.14 -11.62 0.54
C ILE A 63 -10.66 -11.84 0.29
N TYR A 64 -9.83 -11.17 1.09
CA TYR A 64 -8.37 -11.27 1.06
C TYR A 64 -7.89 -12.10 2.23
N PHE A 65 -6.94 -12.99 1.97
CA PHE A 65 -6.23 -13.76 2.99
C PHE A 65 -4.73 -13.50 2.93
N HIS A 66 -4.12 -13.40 4.09
CA HIS A 66 -2.67 -13.47 4.25
C HIS A 66 -2.32 -14.15 5.58
N PRO A 67 -1.28 -15.01 5.67
CA PRO A 67 -0.99 -15.78 6.89
C PRO A 67 -0.70 -14.92 8.13
N ALA A 68 -0.20 -13.70 7.94
CA ALA A 68 0.07 -12.77 9.04
C ALA A 68 -1.16 -12.01 9.54
N THR A 69 -2.26 -11.95 8.78
CA THR A 69 -3.41 -11.10 9.09
C THR A 69 -4.73 -11.85 9.17
N GLY A 70 -4.85 -13.03 8.54
CA GLY A 70 -6.10 -13.77 8.44
C GLY A 70 -6.83 -13.48 7.13
N ALA A 71 -8.09 -13.90 7.06
CA ALA A 71 -8.99 -13.60 5.95
C ALA A 71 -9.95 -12.49 6.36
N HIS A 72 -10.19 -11.51 5.47
CA HIS A 72 -11.11 -10.40 5.72
C HIS A 72 -11.88 -10.01 4.46
N ALA A 73 -13.18 -9.80 4.61
CA ALA A 73 -14.04 -9.29 3.56
C ALA A 73 -13.95 -7.77 3.40
N ILE A 74 -13.70 -7.31 2.17
CA ILE A 74 -13.73 -5.90 1.78
C ILE A 74 -14.98 -5.66 0.92
N PRO A 75 -15.95 -4.85 1.38
CA PRO A 75 -17.19 -4.61 0.65
C PRO A 75 -16.98 -3.77 -0.62
N HIS A 76 -17.78 -4.07 -1.65
CA HIS A 76 -17.94 -3.20 -2.83
C HIS A 76 -18.73 -1.93 -2.49
N GLY A 77 -18.74 -0.97 -3.42
CA GLY A 77 -19.55 0.25 -3.28
C GLY A 77 -18.86 1.36 -2.49
N GLY A 78 -17.53 1.30 -2.38
CA GLY A 78 -16.71 2.43 -1.96
C GLY A 78 -15.37 2.01 -1.38
N LEU A 79 -15.35 0.99 -0.51
CA LEU A 79 -14.16 0.62 0.24
C LEU A 79 -13.17 -0.17 -0.62
N PHE A 80 -13.64 -1.16 -1.38
CA PHE A 80 -12.81 -1.92 -2.29
C PHE A 80 -12.25 -1.05 -3.42
N GLU A 81 -13.05 -0.13 -3.96
CA GLU A 81 -12.65 0.81 -5.02
C GLU A 81 -11.60 1.80 -4.51
N ALA A 82 -11.78 2.32 -3.30
CA ALA A 82 -10.75 3.13 -2.62
C ALA A 82 -9.46 2.32 -2.43
N TYR A 83 -9.56 1.07 -2.02
CA TYR A 83 -8.39 0.20 -1.88
C TYR A 83 -7.71 -0.06 -3.23
N ALA A 84 -8.47 -0.19 -4.31
CA ALA A 84 -7.99 -0.35 -5.69
C ALA A 84 -7.17 0.86 -6.19
N GLU A 85 -7.66 2.09 -5.98
CA GLU A 85 -6.93 3.32 -6.30
C GLU A 85 -5.55 3.39 -5.63
N ARG A 86 -5.42 2.72 -4.47
CA ARG A 86 -4.19 2.65 -3.69
C ARG A 86 -3.33 1.45 -4.04
N LYS A 87 -3.62 0.77 -5.17
CA LYS A 87 -2.91 -0.40 -5.69
C LYS A 87 -3.06 -1.66 -4.81
N TRP A 88 -4.19 -1.77 -4.12
CA TRP A 88 -4.55 -2.93 -3.28
C TRP A 88 -3.41 -3.33 -2.31
N GLU A 89 -3.16 -4.62 -2.18
CA GLU A 89 -2.18 -5.20 -1.25
C GLU A 89 -0.73 -4.92 -1.67
N THR A 90 -0.53 -4.49 -2.92
CA THR A 90 0.78 -4.07 -3.41
C THR A 90 1.08 -2.59 -3.12
N GLY A 91 0.09 -1.86 -2.62
CA GLY A 91 0.13 -0.46 -2.27
C GLY A 91 0.69 -0.13 -0.90
N GLU A 92 0.46 1.11 -0.47
CA GLU A 92 0.90 1.60 0.85
C GLU A 92 0.07 1.02 2.02
N LEU A 93 -1.14 0.52 1.75
CA LEU A 93 -2.01 -0.05 2.79
C LEU A 93 -1.67 -1.51 3.11
N GLY A 94 -1.20 -2.30 2.14
CA GLY A 94 -1.00 -3.75 2.34
C GLY A 94 -2.33 -4.49 2.58
N PHE A 95 -2.28 -5.65 3.24
CA PHE A 95 -3.45 -6.49 3.48
C PHE A 95 -4.39 -5.94 4.58
N PRO A 96 -5.70 -6.24 4.52
CA PRO A 96 -6.60 -5.98 5.65
C PRO A 96 -6.16 -6.78 6.89
N VAL A 97 -6.41 -6.20 8.07
CA VAL A 97 -6.07 -6.80 9.37
C VAL A 97 -7.27 -6.98 10.30
N ARG A 98 -8.41 -6.38 9.94
CA ARG A 98 -9.70 -6.46 10.65
C ARG A 98 -10.83 -6.23 9.67
N ASP A 99 -12.00 -6.72 10.04
CA ASP A 99 -13.22 -6.49 9.29
C ASP A 99 -13.59 -5.00 9.30
N PHE A 100 -14.29 -4.58 8.25
CA PHE A 100 -14.74 -3.20 8.14
C PHE A 100 -15.86 -2.91 9.16
N THR A 101 -15.98 -1.65 9.53
CA THR A 101 -17.11 -1.13 10.31
C THR A 101 -17.90 -0.18 9.43
N LYS A 102 -19.21 -0.45 9.27
CA LYS A 102 -20.12 0.50 8.62
C LYS A 102 -20.41 1.64 9.60
N LEU A 103 -20.32 2.87 9.11
CA LEU A 103 -20.60 4.10 9.84
C LEU A 103 -21.83 4.77 9.25
N ALA A 104 -22.43 5.70 10.00
CA ALA A 104 -23.62 6.42 9.54
C ALA A 104 -23.36 7.24 8.26
N ASP A 105 -22.13 7.69 8.05
CA ASP A 105 -21.73 8.52 6.92
C ASP A 105 -20.64 7.87 6.06
N GLY A 106 -20.41 6.56 6.18
CA GLY A 106 -19.28 5.92 5.52
C GLY A 106 -18.99 4.49 5.93
N ALA A 107 -17.76 4.06 5.71
CA ALA A 107 -17.19 2.81 6.18
C ALA A 107 -15.71 2.99 6.49
N VAL A 108 -15.20 2.23 7.45
CA VAL A 108 -13.79 2.24 7.85
C VAL A 108 -13.24 0.83 7.93
N MET A 109 -11.98 0.63 7.54
CA MET A 109 -11.29 -0.65 7.68
C MET A 109 -9.80 -0.45 7.95
N ALA A 110 -9.23 -1.33 8.77
CA ALA A 110 -7.82 -1.34 9.09
C ALA A 110 -7.04 -2.27 8.16
N PHE A 111 -5.88 -1.79 7.73
CA PHE A 111 -4.90 -2.47 6.90
C PHE A 111 -3.54 -2.46 7.59
N GLN A 112 -2.59 -3.29 7.12
CA GLN A 112 -1.24 -3.36 7.66
C GLN A 112 -0.54 -1.99 7.74
N GLY A 113 -0.72 -1.15 6.71
CA GLY A 113 -0.10 0.15 6.57
C GLY A 113 -0.94 1.34 7.04
N GLY A 114 -2.14 1.11 7.59
CA GLY A 114 -2.97 2.21 8.07
C GLY A 114 -4.47 1.91 8.09
N VAL A 115 -5.29 2.95 8.09
CA VAL A 115 -6.74 2.85 8.12
C VAL A 115 -7.32 3.55 6.90
N LEU A 116 -8.25 2.90 6.22
CA LEU A 116 -9.01 3.48 5.13
C LEU A 116 -10.40 3.84 5.63
N TYR A 117 -10.71 5.13 5.67
CA TYR A 117 -12.06 5.63 5.83
C TYR A 117 -12.60 6.06 4.46
N ARG A 118 -13.85 5.69 4.17
CA ARG A 118 -14.59 6.09 2.99
C ARG A 118 -15.88 6.74 3.44
N LYS A 119 -16.10 7.98 3.03
CA LYS A 119 -17.37 8.68 3.23
C LYS A 119 -18.39 8.24 2.18
N ASP A 120 -19.64 8.07 2.58
CA ASP A 120 -20.76 7.83 1.69
C ASP A 120 -21.10 9.11 0.91
N GLY A 121 -21.34 8.99 -0.40
CA GLY A 121 -21.85 10.08 -1.25
C GLY A 121 -20.86 11.20 -1.66
N LYS A 122 -19.59 11.20 -1.23
CA LYS A 122 -18.52 12.11 -1.72
C LYS A 122 -17.11 11.46 -1.63
N ASP A 123 -16.18 11.96 -2.44
CA ASP A 123 -14.80 11.50 -2.72
C ASP A 123 -13.96 10.88 -1.58
N HIS A 124 -12.95 10.10 -1.97
CA HIS A 124 -12.14 9.19 -1.14
C HIS A 124 -11.12 9.92 -0.24
N HIS A 125 -11.51 10.40 0.95
CA HIS A 125 -10.56 11.00 1.91
C HIS A 125 -9.74 9.94 2.69
N VAL A 126 -8.42 9.85 2.46
CA VAL A 126 -7.51 9.00 3.26
C VAL A 126 -7.06 9.74 4.51
N VAL A 127 -7.10 9.07 5.66
CA VAL A 127 -6.34 9.50 6.83
C VAL A 127 -5.07 8.64 6.88
N LYS A 128 -3.92 9.21 6.49
CA LYS A 128 -2.62 8.55 6.71
C LYS A 128 -2.30 8.66 8.20
N ALA A 129 -1.88 7.56 8.82
CA ALA A 129 -1.27 7.63 10.14
C ALA A 129 -0.02 8.51 10.05
N SER A 130 0.02 9.62 10.78
CA SER A 130 1.16 10.51 10.82
C SER A 130 2.37 9.76 11.37
N SER A 131 3.39 9.52 10.55
CA SER A 131 4.72 9.23 11.05
C SER A 131 5.26 10.51 11.71
N ALA A 132 5.26 10.54 13.04
CA ALA A 132 5.93 11.57 13.80
C ALA A 132 7.44 11.51 13.49
N SER A 133 7.93 12.42 12.67
CA SER A 133 9.35 12.79 12.68
C SER A 133 9.48 14.10 13.45
N ALA A 134 9.96 13.98 14.69
CA ALA A 134 10.31 15.09 15.55
C ALA A 134 11.52 15.83 14.94
N GLY A 135 11.26 16.86 14.14
CA GLY A 135 12.25 17.83 13.69
C GLY A 135 12.44 18.93 14.73
N ARG A 136 13.54 18.87 15.49
CA ARG A 136 13.95 19.90 16.46
C ARG A 136 14.38 21.20 15.76
N SER A 137 13.97 22.33 16.35
CA SER A 137 14.63 23.65 16.43
C SER A 137 14.98 24.42 15.15
N ARG A 138 14.49 25.68 15.05
CA ARG A 138 15.33 26.85 15.36
C ARG A 138 14.51 28.12 15.65
N ALA A 139 14.97 28.83 16.68
CA ALA A 139 14.37 29.95 17.35
C ALA A 139 14.18 31.22 16.50
N THR A 140 13.07 31.93 16.76
CA THR A 140 12.89 33.34 16.44
C THR A 140 13.59 34.18 17.53
N ARG A 141 14.65 34.92 17.17
CA ARG A 141 15.13 36.03 18.00
C ARG A 141 15.16 37.32 17.19
N ARG A 142 14.11 38.10 17.40
CA ARG A 142 13.98 39.50 17.05
C ARG A 142 14.94 40.31 17.93
N ALA A 143 15.77 41.17 17.35
CA ALA A 143 16.44 42.24 18.07
C ALA A 143 16.67 43.44 17.14
N ARG A 144 16.38 44.60 17.73
CA ARG A 144 16.30 45.95 17.17
C ARG A 144 17.68 46.59 16.96
N SER A 145 17.63 47.64 16.13
CA SER A 145 18.23 48.99 16.29
C SER A 145 19.58 49.33 15.65
N ALA A 146 19.53 50.52 15.03
CA ALA A 146 20.58 51.52 14.81
C ALA A 146 21.78 51.10 13.94
N GLY A 147 22.27 51.85 12.98
CA GLY A 147 22.07 53.23 12.58
C GLY A 147 23.33 53.64 11.80
N ARG A 148 23.18 54.52 10.81
CA ARG A 148 24.23 55.40 10.25
C ARG A 148 25.53 54.72 9.74
N ARG A 149 25.79 54.82 8.42
CA ARG A 149 26.50 55.93 7.76
C ARG A 149 26.76 55.59 6.28
N ARG A 150 26.68 56.64 5.47
CA ARG A 150 27.06 56.74 4.06
C ARG A 150 28.55 56.42 3.88
N THR A 151 28.92 55.81 2.75
CA THR A 151 29.94 56.37 1.83
C THR A 151 29.74 55.81 0.41
N ARG A 152 29.88 56.73 -0.55
CA ARG A 152 30.12 56.51 -1.99
C ARG A 152 31.35 55.57 -2.15
N SER A 153 31.63 54.90 -3.26
CA SER A 153 31.74 55.42 -4.62
C SER A 153 32.07 54.27 -5.57
N ARG A 154 31.61 54.48 -6.81
CA ARG A 154 31.89 53.75 -8.03
C ARG A 154 33.38 53.75 -8.40
N THR A 155 33.69 52.80 -9.29
CA THR A 155 34.66 52.84 -10.41
C THR A 155 36.14 52.48 -10.21
N ALA A 156 36.59 51.77 -11.26
CA ALA A 156 37.93 51.66 -11.85
C ALA A 156 38.86 50.59 -11.27
N ARG A 157 39.74 49.93 -12.01
CA ARG A 157 40.04 49.77 -13.46
C ARG A 157 41.25 48.83 -13.49
N ALA A 158 41.30 47.97 -14.51
CA ALA A 158 42.45 47.32 -15.15
C ALA A 158 43.79 47.19 -14.41
N ALA A 159 44.40 46.00 -14.50
CA ALA A 159 45.63 45.82 -15.26
C ALA A 159 46.01 44.33 -15.35
N SER A 160 46.19 43.86 -16.58
CA SER A 160 46.88 42.61 -16.88
C SER A 160 48.37 42.77 -16.59
N VAL A 161 49.01 41.77 -15.98
CA VAL A 161 50.42 41.49 -16.19
C VAL A 161 50.59 39.99 -16.42
N ARG A 162 50.96 39.65 -17.65
CA ARG A 162 51.59 38.37 -17.99
C ARG A 162 52.95 38.28 -17.31
N ARG A 163 53.34 37.09 -16.84
CA ARG A 163 54.64 36.49 -17.17
C ARG A 163 54.66 35.01 -16.83
N SER A 164 55.38 34.29 -17.69
CA SER A 164 55.50 32.87 -17.86
C SER A 164 56.69 32.31 -17.09
N SER A 165 56.60 31.08 -16.60
CA SER A 165 57.74 30.17 -16.32
C SER A 165 57.17 28.76 -16.16
N THR A 166 57.18 27.89 -17.18
CA THR A 166 58.23 26.92 -17.54
C THR A 166 58.63 25.92 -16.45
N ALA A 167 58.57 24.64 -16.87
CA ALA A 167 59.26 23.45 -16.33
C ALA A 167 58.69 22.86 -15.04
N SER A 168 58.70 21.56 -14.80
CA SER A 168 58.93 20.32 -15.56
C SER A 168 58.86 19.20 -14.50
N SER A 169 58.54 17.97 -14.92
CA SER A 169 58.75 16.71 -14.17
C SER A 169 57.90 16.52 -12.89
N SER A 170 57.48 15.34 -12.45
CA SER A 170 57.47 13.95 -12.92
C SER A 170 56.86 13.16 -11.75
N GLY A 171 55.98 12.18 -11.98
CA GLY A 171 55.60 11.26 -10.91
C GLY A 171 54.24 10.60 -11.08
N THR A 172 54.22 9.55 -11.90
CA THR A 172 53.19 8.50 -11.91
C THR A 172 53.85 7.20 -11.40
N PRO A 173 53.12 6.08 -11.18
CA PRO A 173 52.37 5.68 -9.99
C PRO A 173 52.92 4.36 -9.36
N GLN A 174 52.38 3.93 -8.21
CA GLN A 174 52.21 2.51 -7.81
C GLN A 174 51.44 2.50 -6.48
N ALA A 175 50.29 1.83 -6.28
CA ALA A 175 49.90 0.44 -6.52
C ALA A 175 50.71 -0.58 -5.71
N ARG A 176 50.15 -0.97 -4.56
CA ARG A 176 50.12 -2.35 -4.05
C ARG A 176 48.99 -2.49 -3.03
#